data_AF-A0A955XL27-F1
#
_entry.id   AF-A0A955XL27-F1
#
_cell.length_a   1.000
_cell.length_b   1.000
_cell.length_c   1.000
_cell.angle_alpha   90.00
_cell.angle_beta   90.00
_cell.angle_gamma   90.00
#
_symmetry.space_group_name_H-M   'P 1'
#
loop_
_entity.id
_entity.type
_entity.pdbx_description
1 polymer ?
#
loop_
_entity_poly.entity_id
_entity_poly.type
_entity_poly.pdbx_seq_one_letter_code
_entity_poly.pdbx_strand_id
1 'polypeptide(L)'
;DVCDADDNCPADANSDQGDLDGDGVGDDCDGDDDGDGVPDGGDNCQLVANPDQADNDRDGFGDACDTDDDDDGLLDPADNCPLVANRDQHDTDGDGAGDACDDDDDDDGVDDGDDNCPLVANPDQADIDGDGAGDACDRDTDGDGVGDGADNCPEADNPDQGDEDADGVGDACDDDADNDGIYNDGDNCWLTANPDQADNDEDGIGDLCDDDDDGDGVADGEDNCEFIGNPDQVDANGDGVGDACEGDADSDGVLDYADNCVRTANPDQADNDGDGEGDACDTDDDDDGISDAADNCDFDRNFDQADNDGDGIGDVCDDDDDGDGVADGEDVCPWMADADQADLDGDGAGDACDGDIDGDGLANDVEEAAGTDPADGDSDDDGVTDDAEIRWDEDSDGDGLINALDPDSDGDGIGDGTELGVTEDDLGPYTDVGAGAFTPDADPSTTTDPTVADTDRGGVPDGAEDANHNGRVDDGELDPNDPADDTAVTDRDGDGRPNDRDNCPDDPNEGQADHDGDGIGDVCDDDRDGDGVSNAEDNCPDDANEDQLDVDADGKGDVCDEVDDRDPFDGQFTGSDQADCACDAPDSDRGPAPLALLLLGLPLLLRRRRR
;
A
#
# COMPACT_ATOMS: atom_id res chain seq x y z
N ASP A 1 -103.30 93.13 -78.64
CA ASP A 1 -104.05 92.63 -79.80
C ASP A 1 -103.19 92.80 -81.05
N VAL A 2 -102.29 91.83 -81.21
CA VAL A 2 -101.59 91.56 -82.47
C VAL A 2 -102.65 91.05 -83.46
N CYS A 3 -102.48 91.34 -84.75
CA CYS A 3 -103.41 90.86 -85.76
C CYS A 3 -103.23 89.34 -85.92
N ASP A 4 -104.34 88.59 -85.85
CA ASP A 4 -104.54 87.11 -85.98
C ASP A 4 -103.77 86.37 -87.11
N ALA A 5 -102.94 87.03 -87.93
CA ALA A 5 -102.17 86.40 -89.01
C ALA A 5 -100.68 86.16 -88.68
N ASP A 6 -100.13 86.82 -87.65
CA ASP A 6 -98.70 86.72 -87.26
C ASP A 6 -98.55 86.37 -85.75
N ASP A 7 -99.61 85.82 -85.15
CA ASP A 7 -99.67 85.42 -83.74
C ASP A 7 -99.21 83.96 -83.61
N ASN A 8 -98.15 83.67 -82.85
CA ASN A 8 -97.65 82.30 -82.62
C ASN A 8 -98.44 81.53 -81.55
N CYS A 9 -99.36 82.19 -80.83
CA CYS A 9 -100.39 81.53 -80.02
C CYS A 9 -101.79 82.10 -80.31
N PRO A 10 -102.40 81.84 -81.48
CA PRO A 10 -103.66 82.48 -81.88
C PRO A 10 -104.86 82.30 -80.94
N ALA A 11 -104.81 81.31 -80.04
CA ALA A 11 -105.87 81.00 -79.09
C ALA A 11 -105.61 81.55 -77.67
N ASP A 12 -104.37 81.90 -77.36
CA ASP A 12 -103.89 82.29 -76.03
C ASP A 12 -103.23 83.67 -76.10
N ALA A 13 -103.34 84.45 -75.03
CA ALA A 13 -102.93 85.86 -75.11
C ALA A 13 -101.44 86.03 -74.78
N ASN A 14 -100.57 86.06 -75.79
CA ASN A 14 -99.11 86.12 -75.62
C ASN A 14 -98.48 87.41 -76.19
N SER A 15 -98.48 88.48 -75.40
CA SER A 15 -98.17 89.82 -75.93
C SER A 15 -96.71 90.07 -76.36
N ASP A 16 -95.79 89.23 -75.90
CA ASP A 16 -94.36 89.25 -76.23
C ASP A 16 -94.00 88.33 -77.40
N GLN A 17 -94.88 87.39 -77.76
CA GLN A 17 -94.65 86.36 -78.79
C GLN A 17 -93.34 85.61 -78.55
N GLY A 18 -93.05 85.24 -77.29
CA GLY A 18 -91.96 84.31 -76.94
C GLY A 18 -92.04 83.03 -77.78
N ASP A 19 -90.88 82.45 -78.10
CA ASP A 19 -90.65 81.28 -78.95
C ASP A 19 -89.19 80.87 -78.68
N LEU A 20 -88.98 80.24 -77.52
CA LEU A 20 -87.67 79.98 -76.92
C LEU A 20 -86.90 78.94 -77.73
N ASP A 21 -87.55 77.87 -78.18
CA ASP A 21 -86.95 76.82 -79.01
C ASP A 21 -86.92 77.18 -80.53
N GLY A 22 -87.72 78.17 -80.94
CA GLY A 22 -87.75 78.67 -82.31
C GLY A 22 -88.53 77.77 -83.29
N ASP A 23 -89.38 76.87 -82.81
CA ASP A 23 -90.16 75.95 -83.65
C ASP A 23 -91.34 76.64 -84.36
N GLY A 24 -91.68 77.85 -83.91
CA GLY A 24 -92.72 78.71 -84.45
C GLY A 24 -94.09 78.57 -83.78
N VAL A 25 -94.23 77.70 -82.77
CA VAL A 25 -95.19 77.82 -81.68
C VAL A 25 -94.63 78.82 -80.67
N GLY A 26 -95.46 79.46 -79.85
CA GLY A 26 -94.96 80.38 -78.83
C GLY A 26 -95.05 79.78 -77.45
N ASP A 27 -94.12 80.12 -76.56
CA ASP A 27 -93.99 79.56 -75.20
C ASP A 27 -95.35 79.45 -74.46
N ASP A 28 -96.17 80.51 -74.52
CA ASP A 28 -97.49 80.54 -73.87
C ASP A 28 -98.49 79.45 -74.35
N CYS A 29 -98.22 78.79 -75.47
CA CYS A 29 -99.02 77.70 -76.04
C CYS A 29 -98.19 76.54 -76.59
N ASP A 30 -96.88 76.51 -76.32
CA ASP A 30 -96.06 75.34 -76.51
C ASP A 30 -96.33 74.35 -75.38
N GLY A 31 -95.93 73.09 -75.57
CA GLY A 31 -95.95 72.10 -74.50
C GLY A 31 -94.56 71.58 -74.16
N ASP A 32 -93.52 72.21 -74.71
CA ASP A 32 -92.09 71.92 -74.61
C ASP A 32 -91.35 73.22 -75.02
N ASP A 33 -91.38 74.23 -74.13
CA ASP A 33 -90.98 75.61 -74.41
C ASP A 33 -89.52 75.73 -74.89
N ASP A 34 -88.62 74.86 -74.43
CA ASP A 34 -87.20 74.88 -74.77
C ASP A 34 -86.74 73.80 -75.77
N GLY A 35 -87.67 72.93 -76.18
CA GLY A 35 -87.51 71.95 -77.25
C GLY A 35 -86.54 70.82 -76.92
N ASP A 36 -86.34 70.52 -75.64
CA ASP A 36 -85.40 69.50 -75.18
C ASP A 36 -85.96 68.06 -75.25
N GLY A 37 -87.29 67.96 -75.47
CA GLY A 37 -88.02 66.71 -75.59
C GLY A 37 -88.75 66.28 -74.31
N VAL A 38 -88.69 67.07 -73.25
CA VAL A 38 -89.41 66.90 -71.99
C VAL A 38 -90.53 67.95 -71.91
N PRO A 39 -91.81 67.54 -71.87
CA PRO A 39 -92.90 68.52 -71.81
C PRO A 39 -92.90 69.35 -70.52
N ASP A 40 -93.21 70.66 -70.59
CA ASP A 40 -93.06 71.64 -69.46
C ASP A 40 -93.67 71.17 -68.13
N GLY A 41 -94.78 70.42 -68.20
CA GLY A 41 -95.47 69.90 -67.02
C GLY A 41 -94.72 68.82 -66.25
N GLY A 42 -93.63 68.29 -66.80
CA GLY A 42 -92.72 67.35 -66.17
C GLY A 42 -91.24 67.70 -66.38
N ASP A 43 -90.98 68.92 -66.87
CA ASP A 43 -89.65 69.49 -67.04
C ASP A 43 -89.26 70.27 -65.78
N ASN A 44 -88.17 69.86 -65.14
CA ASN A 44 -87.61 70.54 -63.97
C ASN A 44 -86.79 71.80 -64.33
N CYS A 45 -86.54 72.05 -65.61
CA CYS A 45 -85.93 73.27 -66.13
C CYS A 45 -86.65 73.80 -67.38
N GLN A 46 -87.95 74.09 -67.26
CA GLN A 46 -88.88 74.58 -68.32
C GLN A 46 -88.37 75.59 -69.36
N LEU A 47 -87.27 76.29 -69.11
CA LEU A 47 -86.71 77.31 -70.00
C LEU A 47 -85.23 77.06 -70.36
N VAL A 48 -84.67 75.92 -69.97
CA VAL A 48 -83.26 75.54 -70.13
C VAL A 48 -83.17 74.05 -70.44
N ALA A 49 -82.96 73.75 -71.72
CA ALA A 49 -82.93 72.38 -72.22
C ALA A 49 -81.99 71.46 -71.42
N ASN A 50 -82.56 70.47 -70.75
CA ASN A 50 -81.89 69.44 -69.95
C ASN A 50 -82.58 68.06 -70.11
N PRO A 51 -82.41 67.39 -71.26
CA PRO A 51 -83.15 66.17 -71.58
C PRO A 51 -82.92 64.98 -70.62
N ASP A 52 -81.86 65.02 -69.80
CA ASP A 52 -81.55 64.01 -68.78
C ASP A 52 -82.32 64.22 -67.48
N GLN A 53 -82.85 65.43 -67.25
CA GLN A 53 -83.62 65.82 -66.08
C GLN A 53 -82.87 65.49 -64.78
N ALA A 54 -81.55 65.72 -64.78
CA ALA A 54 -80.74 65.63 -63.57
C ALA A 54 -81.27 66.62 -62.52
N ASP A 55 -81.25 66.18 -61.27
CA ASP A 55 -81.88 66.80 -60.11
C ASP A 55 -81.26 66.13 -58.87
N ASN A 56 -80.05 66.59 -58.53
CA ASN A 56 -79.16 65.92 -57.60
C ASN A 56 -79.68 66.02 -56.16
N ASP A 57 -80.20 67.17 -55.75
CA ASP A 57 -80.80 67.40 -54.44
C ASP A 57 -82.30 67.03 -54.34
N ARG A 58 -83.00 66.95 -55.47
CA ARG A 58 -84.44 66.66 -55.56
C ARG A 58 -85.33 67.75 -55.00
N ASP A 59 -84.94 69.01 -55.10
CA ASP A 59 -85.78 70.14 -54.70
C ASP A 59 -86.88 70.47 -55.73
N GLY A 60 -86.71 69.97 -56.96
CA GLY A 60 -87.63 70.10 -58.08
C GLY A 60 -87.22 71.11 -59.15
N PHE A 61 -86.09 71.81 -58.98
CA PHE A 61 -85.31 72.39 -60.06
C PHE A 61 -84.30 71.36 -60.55
N GLY A 62 -83.94 71.37 -61.83
CA GLY A 62 -82.89 70.47 -62.33
C GLY A 62 -81.52 71.12 -62.27
N ASP A 63 -80.44 70.33 -62.20
CA ASP A 63 -79.04 70.80 -62.12
C ASP A 63 -78.69 71.83 -63.22
N ALA A 64 -79.38 71.82 -64.36
CA ALA A 64 -79.15 72.78 -65.45
C ALA A 64 -79.67 74.21 -65.15
N CYS A 65 -80.58 74.36 -64.20
CA CYS A 65 -81.24 75.61 -63.85
C CYS A 65 -81.38 75.87 -62.35
N ASP A 66 -80.90 74.95 -61.51
CA ASP A 66 -80.60 75.22 -60.12
C ASP A 66 -79.32 76.05 -60.00
N THR A 67 -79.08 76.60 -58.82
CA THR A 67 -77.91 77.43 -58.48
C THR A 67 -77.11 76.88 -57.31
N ASP A 68 -77.56 75.75 -56.77
CA ASP A 68 -77.07 75.02 -55.60
C ASP A 68 -77.51 73.56 -55.80
N ASP A 69 -76.88 72.87 -56.76
CA ASP A 69 -77.36 71.56 -57.26
C ASP A 69 -77.38 70.44 -56.19
N ASP A 70 -76.74 70.61 -55.04
CA ASP A 70 -76.69 69.64 -53.94
C ASP A 70 -77.29 70.12 -52.59
N ASP A 71 -77.80 71.35 -52.56
CA ASP A 71 -78.51 71.99 -51.44
C ASP A 71 -77.68 72.05 -50.14
N ASP A 72 -76.35 72.13 -50.24
CA ASP A 72 -75.44 72.23 -49.09
C ASP A 72 -75.35 73.65 -48.50
N GLY A 73 -75.86 74.62 -49.27
CA GLY A 73 -75.93 76.04 -48.95
C GLY A 73 -74.80 76.88 -49.54
N LEU A 74 -74.01 76.34 -50.45
CA LEU A 74 -73.04 77.04 -51.30
C LEU A 74 -73.53 77.00 -52.75
N LEU A 75 -73.35 78.12 -53.47
CA LEU A 75 -73.77 78.18 -54.87
C LEU A 75 -72.70 77.55 -55.76
N ASP A 76 -73.08 76.78 -56.79
CA ASP A 76 -72.16 76.00 -57.66
C ASP A 76 -70.87 76.74 -58.08
N PRO A 77 -70.89 78.05 -58.45
CA PRO A 77 -69.67 78.75 -58.85
C PRO A 77 -68.65 78.99 -57.72
N ALA A 78 -69.04 78.77 -56.47
CA ALA A 78 -68.23 78.91 -55.28
C ALA A 78 -68.10 77.59 -54.50
N ASP A 79 -68.64 76.52 -55.06
CA ASP A 79 -68.62 75.17 -54.53
C ASP A 79 -67.54 74.36 -55.27
N ASN A 80 -66.60 73.78 -54.52
CA ASN A 80 -65.57 72.90 -55.08
C ASN A 80 -66.07 71.46 -55.34
N CYS A 81 -67.28 71.11 -54.87
CA CYS A 81 -67.97 69.88 -55.21
C CYS A 81 -69.44 70.14 -55.57
N PRO A 82 -69.76 70.79 -56.71
CA PRO A 82 -71.11 71.27 -57.03
C PRO A 82 -72.25 70.24 -57.01
N LEU A 83 -71.96 68.95 -57.00
CA LEU A 83 -72.96 67.87 -56.99
C LEU A 83 -72.88 67.00 -55.72
N VAL A 84 -72.00 67.31 -54.77
CA VAL A 84 -71.76 66.50 -53.56
C VAL A 84 -71.61 67.40 -52.34
N ALA A 85 -72.68 67.45 -51.55
CA ALA A 85 -72.77 68.38 -50.43
C ALA A 85 -71.57 68.32 -49.47
N ASN A 86 -70.79 69.40 -49.43
CA ASN A 86 -69.53 69.52 -48.69
C ASN A 86 -69.31 70.95 -48.15
N ARG A 87 -70.25 71.41 -47.34
CA ARG A 87 -70.30 72.77 -46.79
C ARG A 87 -69.01 73.32 -46.15
N ASP A 88 -68.11 72.46 -45.67
CA ASP A 88 -66.82 72.85 -45.11
C ASP A 88 -65.77 73.19 -46.18
N GLN A 89 -65.97 72.73 -47.42
CA GLN A 89 -65.13 73.02 -48.59
C GLN A 89 -63.67 72.68 -48.32
N HIS A 90 -63.45 71.54 -47.67
CA HIS A 90 -62.10 71.00 -47.55
C HIS A 90 -61.59 70.63 -48.95
N ASP A 91 -60.29 70.76 -49.11
CA ASP A 91 -59.54 70.78 -50.36
C ASP A 91 -58.08 70.67 -49.91
N THR A 92 -57.65 69.43 -49.71
CA THR A 92 -56.41 69.09 -49.01
C THR A 92 -55.18 69.41 -49.86
N ASP A 93 -55.24 69.20 -51.16
CA ASP A 93 -54.18 69.48 -52.12
C ASP A 93 -54.24 70.90 -52.76
N GLY A 94 -55.42 71.54 -52.73
CA GLY A 94 -55.66 72.86 -53.29
C GLY A 94 -55.81 72.88 -54.82
N ASP A 95 -56.17 71.77 -55.48
CA ASP A 95 -56.35 71.74 -56.94
C ASP A 95 -57.68 72.38 -57.41
N GLY A 96 -58.63 72.52 -56.48
CA GLY A 96 -59.92 73.14 -56.67
C GLY A 96 -61.11 72.18 -56.84
N ALA A 97 -60.89 70.86 -56.84
CA ALA A 97 -61.87 69.90 -56.34
C ALA A 97 -61.88 69.95 -54.81
N GLY A 98 -62.86 69.33 -54.16
CA GLY A 98 -62.88 69.23 -52.70
C GLY A 98 -62.85 67.79 -52.27
N ASP A 99 -62.38 67.54 -51.05
CA ASP A 99 -62.19 66.18 -50.49
C ASP A 99 -63.47 65.29 -50.54
N ALA A 100 -64.64 65.88 -50.74
CA ALA A 100 -65.89 65.13 -50.86
C ALA A 100 -66.14 64.54 -52.26
N CYS A 101 -65.45 65.05 -53.28
CA CYS A 101 -65.63 64.72 -54.69
C CYS A 101 -64.31 64.57 -55.46
N ASP A 102 -63.18 64.70 -54.79
CA ASP A 102 -61.90 64.23 -55.30
C ASP A 102 -61.80 62.70 -55.12
N ASP A 103 -61.03 62.06 -56.00
CA ASP A 103 -60.70 60.63 -55.88
C ASP A 103 -59.27 60.44 -55.30
N ASP A 104 -58.48 61.52 -55.17
CA ASP A 104 -57.10 61.58 -54.65
C ASP A 104 -56.93 62.90 -53.88
N ASP A 105 -57.43 62.95 -52.63
CA ASP A 105 -57.58 64.18 -51.84
C ASP A 105 -56.26 64.94 -51.58
N ASP A 106 -55.11 64.27 -51.63
CA ASP A 106 -53.79 64.86 -51.36
C ASP A 106 -52.82 64.90 -52.56
N ASP A 107 -53.27 64.45 -53.74
CA ASP A 107 -52.64 64.58 -55.05
C ASP A 107 -51.23 63.92 -55.11
N ASP A 108 -51.06 62.84 -54.36
CA ASP A 108 -49.82 62.07 -54.29
C ASP A 108 -49.68 61.02 -55.42
N GLY A 109 -50.80 60.75 -56.10
CA GLY A 109 -50.93 59.82 -57.20
C GLY A 109 -51.47 58.43 -56.83
N VAL A 110 -51.99 58.26 -55.61
CA VAL A 110 -52.68 57.06 -55.11
C VAL A 110 -54.13 57.43 -54.75
N ASP A 111 -55.11 56.88 -55.47
CA ASP A 111 -56.53 57.12 -55.19
C ASP A 111 -56.90 56.76 -53.72
N ASP A 112 -57.73 57.57 -53.05
CA ASP A 112 -58.11 57.48 -51.61
C ASP A 112 -58.51 56.08 -51.13
N GLY A 113 -59.09 55.27 -52.02
CA GLY A 113 -59.57 53.93 -51.70
C GLY A 113 -58.45 52.89 -51.55
N ASP A 114 -57.29 53.16 -52.13
CA ASP A 114 -56.06 52.35 -52.05
C ASP A 114 -54.97 53.04 -51.22
N ASP A 115 -55.14 54.33 -50.87
CA ASP A 115 -54.22 55.13 -50.08
C ASP A 115 -54.32 54.83 -48.56
N ASN A 116 -53.18 54.52 -47.93
CA ASN A 116 -53.07 54.32 -46.49
C ASN A 116 -52.91 55.63 -45.68
N CYS A 117 -52.75 56.78 -46.35
CA CYS A 117 -52.81 58.11 -45.77
C CYS A 117 -53.58 59.11 -46.66
N PRO A 118 -54.90 58.96 -46.86
CA PRO A 118 -55.69 59.73 -47.85
C PRO A 118 -55.70 61.25 -47.75
N LEU A 119 -55.04 61.86 -46.76
CA LEU A 119 -55.00 63.31 -46.57
C LEU A 119 -53.55 63.82 -46.35
N VAL A 120 -52.55 62.95 -46.53
CA VAL A 120 -51.13 63.22 -46.29
C VAL A 120 -50.28 62.48 -47.33
N ALA A 121 -49.91 63.23 -48.38
CA ALA A 121 -49.18 62.68 -49.51
C ALA A 121 -47.98 61.81 -49.14
N ASN A 122 -48.06 60.52 -49.48
CA ASN A 122 -47.06 59.49 -49.27
C ASN A 122 -47.02 58.50 -50.46
N PRO A 123 -46.47 58.90 -51.62
CA PRO A 123 -46.54 58.10 -52.85
C PRO A 123 -45.84 56.73 -52.78
N ASP A 124 -45.03 56.49 -51.75
CA ASP A 124 -44.36 55.22 -51.49
C ASP A 124 -45.21 54.23 -50.69
N GLN A 125 -46.30 54.71 -50.05
CA GLN A 125 -47.27 53.92 -49.30
C GLN A 125 -46.58 53.03 -48.25
N ALA A 126 -45.55 53.59 -47.60
CA ALA A 126 -44.84 52.90 -46.54
C ALA A 126 -45.76 52.69 -45.33
N ASP A 127 -45.61 51.55 -44.66
CA ASP A 127 -46.45 51.04 -43.58
C ASP A 127 -45.60 49.98 -42.83
N ILE A 128 -44.73 50.46 -41.93
CA ILE A 128 -43.72 49.65 -41.25
C ILE A 128 -44.37 48.57 -40.37
N ASP A 129 -45.41 48.92 -39.63
CA ASP A 129 -46.08 48.01 -38.68
C ASP A 129 -47.19 47.15 -39.32
N GLY A 130 -47.68 47.55 -40.50
CA GLY A 130 -48.68 46.84 -41.26
C GLY A 130 -50.10 46.95 -40.67
N ASP A 131 -50.40 47.98 -39.87
CA ASP A 131 -51.72 48.20 -39.28
C ASP A 131 -52.74 48.79 -40.28
N GLY A 132 -52.22 49.33 -41.39
CA GLY A 132 -52.97 49.91 -42.50
C GLY A 132 -53.06 51.44 -42.48
N ALA A 133 -52.49 52.12 -41.50
CA ALA A 133 -52.11 53.53 -41.60
C ALA A 133 -50.70 53.63 -42.18
N GLY A 134 -50.46 54.56 -43.11
CA GLY A 134 -49.10 54.74 -43.65
C GLY A 134 -48.19 55.51 -42.68
N ASP A 135 -46.87 55.30 -42.79
CA ASP A 135 -45.86 55.93 -41.93
C ASP A 135 -46.01 57.46 -41.86
N ALA A 136 -46.50 58.10 -42.94
CA ALA A 136 -46.68 59.54 -43.01
C ALA A 136 -47.82 60.09 -42.14
N CYS A 137 -48.81 59.26 -41.80
CA CYS A 137 -50.00 59.64 -41.04
C CYS A 137 -50.24 58.80 -39.79
N ASP A 138 -49.45 57.75 -39.58
CA ASP A 138 -49.38 57.01 -38.33
C ASP A 138 -48.80 57.88 -37.21
N ARG A 139 -49.10 57.52 -35.96
CA ARG A 139 -48.56 58.15 -34.74
C ARG A 139 -47.72 57.18 -33.92
N ASP A 140 -47.60 55.95 -34.39
CA ASP A 140 -46.91 54.82 -33.78
C ASP A 140 -46.35 53.96 -34.92
N THR A 141 -45.45 54.55 -35.71
CA THR A 141 -45.05 54.04 -37.04
C THR A 141 -44.55 52.60 -37.04
N ASP A 142 -43.99 52.11 -35.94
CA ASP A 142 -43.49 50.73 -35.80
C ASP A 142 -44.41 49.80 -34.99
N GLY A 143 -45.51 50.33 -34.43
CA GLY A 143 -46.53 49.59 -33.70
C GLY A 143 -46.07 48.98 -32.37
N ASP A 144 -45.00 49.49 -31.77
CA ASP A 144 -44.40 48.95 -30.53
C ASP A 144 -45.23 49.31 -29.26
N GLY A 145 -46.14 50.28 -29.41
CA GLY A 145 -47.03 50.80 -28.38
C GLY A 145 -46.57 52.10 -27.70
N VAL A 146 -45.48 52.69 -28.17
CA VAL A 146 -44.86 53.95 -27.75
C VAL A 146 -44.83 54.92 -28.92
N GLY A 147 -45.91 55.68 -29.13
CA GLY A 147 -45.97 56.57 -30.30
C GLY A 147 -44.81 57.56 -30.49
N ASP A 148 -44.48 57.85 -31.76
CA ASP A 148 -43.24 58.45 -32.30
C ASP A 148 -42.70 59.67 -31.54
N GLY A 149 -43.57 60.46 -30.92
CA GLY A 149 -43.19 61.66 -30.19
C GLY A 149 -42.53 61.40 -28.83
N ALA A 150 -42.67 60.18 -28.30
CA ALA A 150 -42.06 59.71 -27.05
C ALA A 150 -41.07 58.57 -27.27
N ASP A 151 -41.01 58.05 -28.49
CA ASP A 151 -40.19 56.93 -28.92
C ASP A 151 -38.74 57.35 -29.17
N ASN A 152 -37.78 56.59 -28.65
CA ASN A 152 -36.36 56.74 -28.96
C ASN A 152 -35.91 55.97 -30.21
N CYS A 153 -36.78 55.12 -30.78
CA CYS A 153 -36.63 54.48 -32.08
C CYS A 153 -37.93 54.47 -32.92
N PRO A 154 -38.42 55.64 -33.39
CA PRO A 154 -39.72 55.77 -34.07
C PRO A 154 -40.01 54.90 -35.30
N GLU A 155 -39.03 54.17 -35.83
CA GLU A 155 -39.17 53.32 -37.01
C GLU A 155 -38.78 51.85 -36.70
N ALA A 156 -38.53 51.49 -35.43
CA ALA A 156 -38.01 50.18 -35.04
C ALA A 156 -38.52 49.71 -33.66
N ASP A 157 -39.40 48.71 -33.69
CA ASP A 157 -40.10 48.14 -32.52
C ASP A 157 -39.18 47.88 -31.31
N ASN A 158 -39.29 48.74 -30.29
CA ASN A 158 -38.57 48.61 -29.02
C ASN A 158 -39.42 49.01 -27.80
N PRO A 159 -40.44 48.20 -27.43
CA PRO A 159 -41.42 48.58 -26.41
C PRO A 159 -40.85 48.83 -25.01
N ASP A 160 -39.61 48.39 -24.74
CA ASP A 160 -38.89 48.63 -23.49
C ASP A 160 -38.12 49.95 -23.46
N GLN A 161 -37.92 50.58 -24.63
CA GLN A 161 -37.25 51.86 -24.83
C GLN A 161 -35.84 51.85 -24.21
N GLY A 162 -35.12 50.73 -24.42
CA GLY A 162 -33.71 50.59 -24.06
C GLY A 162 -32.86 51.70 -24.69
N ASP A 163 -31.86 52.15 -23.94
CA ASP A 163 -30.95 53.28 -24.24
C ASP A 163 -29.78 53.17 -23.25
N GLU A 164 -28.89 52.21 -23.48
CA GLU A 164 -27.83 51.80 -22.55
C GLU A 164 -26.82 52.94 -22.31
N ASP A 165 -26.43 53.66 -23.37
CA ASP A 165 -25.49 54.79 -23.27
C ASP A 165 -26.15 56.12 -22.86
N ALA A 166 -27.48 56.19 -22.90
CA ALA A 166 -28.30 57.35 -22.55
C ALA A 166 -28.07 58.57 -23.47
N ASP A 167 -27.74 58.39 -24.75
CA ASP A 167 -27.60 59.48 -25.72
C ASP A 167 -28.95 59.95 -26.31
N GLY A 168 -30.00 59.14 -26.13
CA GLY A 168 -31.36 59.41 -26.55
C GLY A 168 -31.77 58.76 -27.87
N VAL A 169 -30.90 57.97 -28.51
CA VAL A 169 -31.23 56.97 -29.53
C VAL A 169 -31.42 55.63 -28.82
N GLY A 170 -32.47 54.87 -29.15
CA GLY A 170 -32.69 53.59 -28.48
C GLY A 170 -31.80 52.47 -29.00
N ASP A 171 -31.55 51.46 -28.16
CA ASP A 171 -30.65 50.33 -28.47
C ASP A 171 -31.03 49.61 -29.78
N ALA A 172 -32.32 49.61 -30.14
CA ALA A 172 -32.83 48.96 -31.35
C ALA A 172 -32.47 49.69 -32.66
N CYS A 173 -32.13 50.98 -32.58
CA CYS A 173 -31.84 51.83 -33.73
C CYS A 173 -30.53 52.62 -33.60
N ASP A 174 -29.77 52.40 -32.53
CA ASP A 174 -28.39 52.85 -32.40
C ASP A 174 -27.43 51.87 -33.12
N ASP A 175 -26.44 52.41 -33.81
CA ASP A 175 -25.38 51.63 -34.46
C ASP A 175 -24.25 51.25 -33.48
N ASP A 176 -24.17 51.91 -32.32
CA ASP A 176 -23.15 51.76 -31.24
C ASP A 176 -23.84 51.99 -29.89
N ALA A 177 -24.65 51.01 -29.45
CA ALA A 177 -25.65 51.17 -28.39
C ALA A 177 -25.05 51.42 -26.99
N ASP A 178 -23.78 51.11 -26.77
CA ASP A 178 -23.07 51.36 -25.51
C ASP A 178 -22.00 52.48 -25.61
N ASN A 179 -21.77 53.00 -26.82
CA ASN A 179 -20.90 54.13 -27.15
C ASN A 179 -19.45 53.95 -26.68
N ASP A 180 -18.97 52.72 -26.77
CA ASP A 180 -17.59 52.35 -26.47
C ASP A 180 -16.62 52.66 -27.64
N GLY A 181 -17.20 52.91 -28.83
CA GLY A 181 -16.53 53.25 -30.07
C GLY A 181 -16.39 52.09 -31.07
N ILE A 182 -17.00 50.94 -30.79
CA ILE A 182 -17.14 49.78 -31.67
C ILE A 182 -18.61 49.67 -32.10
N TYR A 183 -18.87 49.45 -33.39
CA TYR A 183 -20.25 49.29 -33.87
C TYR A 183 -20.81 47.92 -33.47
N ASN A 184 -22.11 47.84 -33.15
CA ASN A 184 -22.81 46.63 -32.70
C ASN A 184 -22.47 45.37 -33.51
N ASP A 185 -22.39 45.47 -34.85
CA ASP A 185 -22.09 44.37 -35.78
C ASP A 185 -20.67 43.75 -35.61
N GLY A 186 -19.77 44.43 -34.91
CA GLY A 186 -18.39 44.03 -34.67
C GLY A 186 -17.98 44.13 -33.21
N ASP A 187 -18.94 44.29 -32.32
CA ASP A 187 -18.78 44.39 -30.88
C ASP A 187 -19.11 43.04 -30.24
N ASN A 188 -18.16 42.46 -29.50
CA ASN A 188 -18.37 41.21 -28.77
C ASN A 188 -19.19 41.40 -27.47
N CYS A 189 -19.47 42.64 -27.07
CA CYS A 189 -20.39 43.02 -26.01
C CYS A 189 -21.23 44.26 -26.37
N TRP A 190 -22.02 44.19 -27.45
CA TRP A 190 -22.79 45.31 -28.03
C TRP A 190 -23.72 46.15 -27.11
N LEU A 191 -23.92 45.77 -25.84
CA LEU A 191 -24.66 46.55 -24.82
C LEU A 191 -23.82 46.78 -23.55
N THR A 192 -22.51 46.58 -23.58
CA THR A 192 -21.65 46.67 -22.41
C THR A 192 -20.28 47.15 -22.82
N ALA A 193 -20.07 48.45 -22.63
CA ALA A 193 -18.90 49.14 -23.13
C ALA A 193 -17.57 48.48 -22.74
N ASN A 194 -16.90 47.89 -23.72
CA ASN A 194 -15.63 47.18 -23.58
C ASN A 194 -14.66 47.55 -24.73
N PRO A 195 -14.09 48.78 -24.73
CA PRO A 195 -13.30 49.28 -25.87
C PRO A 195 -12.04 48.48 -26.22
N ASP A 196 -11.59 47.57 -25.35
CA ASP A 196 -10.48 46.67 -25.59
C ASP A 196 -10.89 45.34 -26.25
N GLN A 197 -12.18 45.01 -26.26
CA GLN A 197 -12.77 43.81 -26.86
C GLN A 197 -12.04 42.56 -26.39
N ALA A 198 -11.80 42.48 -25.08
CA ALA A 198 -11.27 41.28 -24.45
C ALA A 198 -12.25 40.11 -24.66
N ASP A 199 -11.69 38.93 -24.92
CA ASP A 199 -12.36 37.69 -25.32
C ASP A 199 -11.34 36.57 -25.04
N ASN A 200 -11.29 36.14 -23.78
CA ASN A 200 -10.22 35.30 -23.26
C ASN A 200 -10.30 33.85 -23.77
N ASP A 201 -11.49 33.33 -24.03
CA ASP A 201 -11.71 31.99 -24.59
C ASP A 201 -11.87 31.94 -26.12
N GLU A 202 -11.95 33.11 -26.77
CA GLU A 202 -12.12 33.31 -28.22
C GLU A 202 -13.45 32.75 -28.78
N ASP A 203 -14.52 32.69 -27.98
CA ASP A 203 -15.84 32.21 -28.43
C ASP A 203 -16.66 33.26 -29.20
N GLY A 204 -16.27 34.53 -29.06
CA GLY A 204 -16.88 35.69 -29.72
C GLY A 204 -17.87 36.48 -28.87
N ILE A 205 -18.06 36.11 -27.60
CA ILE A 205 -18.64 36.92 -26.53
C ILE A 205 -17.46 37.59 -25.80
N GLY A 206 -17.59 38.85 -25.40
CA GLY A 206 -16.50 39.54 -24.71
C GLY A 206 -16.54 39.33 -23.19
N ASP A 207 -15.37 39.41 -22.54
CA ASP A 207 -15.22 39.10 -21.10
C ASP A 207 -16.20 39.90 -20.19
N LEU A 208 -16.62 41.12 -20.59
CA LEU A 208 -17.54 41.91 -19.76
C LEU A 208 -19.00 41.45 -19.83
N CYS A 209 -19.35 40.61 -20.80
CA CYS A 209 -20.69 40.12 -21.05
C CYS A 209 -20.75 38.60 -21.27
N ASP A 210 -19.63 37.91 -21.04
CA ASP A 210 -19.59 36.47 -20.83
C ASP A 210 -19.89 36.14 -19.37
N ASP A 211 -20.41 34.95 -19.12
CA ASP A 211 -20.59 34.40 -17.77
C ASP A 211 -19.49 33.36 -17.44
N ASP A 212 -18.61 33.01 -18.39
CA ASP A 212 -17.56 31.96 -18.34
C ASP A 212 -16.35 32.37 -19.22
N ASP A 213 -15.55 33.34 -18.74
CA ASP A 213 -14.50 34.05 -19.49
C ASP A 213 -13.38 33.15 -20.05
N ASP A 214 -13.18 31.95 -19.50
CA ASP A 214 -12.15 31.02 -19.98
C ASP A 214 -12.71 29.72 -20.60
N GLY A 215 -14.03 29.61 -20.68
CA GLY A 215 -14.76 28.54 -21.34
C GLY A 215 -14.52 27.15 -20.73
N ASP A 216 -14.15 27.08 -19.46
CA ASP A 216 -13.83 25.83 -18.78
C ASP A 216 -15.09 25.09 -18.27
N GLY A 217 -16.22 25.80 -18.23
CA GLY A 217 -17.53 25.32 -17.80
C GLY A 217 -17.91 25.71 -16.36
N VAL A 218 -17.09 26.51 -15.68
CA VAL A 218 -17.36 27.12 -14.37
C VAL A 218 -17.60 28.61 -14.59
N ALA A 219 -18.71 29.13 -14.07
CA ALA A 219 -19.03 30.55 -14.27
C ALA A 219 -18.12 31.44 -13.41
N ASP A 220 -17.73 32.62 -13.89
CA ASP A 220 -16.73 33.52 -13.27
C ASP A 220 -17.00 33.79 -11.78
N GLY A 221 -18.27 33.96 -11.41
CA GLY A 221 -18.67 34.22 -10.02
C GLY A 221 -18.47 33.04 -9.06
N GLU A 222 -18.25 31.83 -9.59
CA GLU A 222 -17.92 30.60 -8.88
C GLU A 222 -16.50 30.09 -9.20
N ASP A 223 -15.79 30.76 -10.12
CA ASP A 223 -14.47 30.38 -10.61
C ASP A 223 -13.35 30.97 -9.73
N ASN A 224 -12.45 30.11 -9.24
CA ASN A 224 -11.27 30.54 -8.48
C ASN A 224 -10.09 30.96 -9.36
N CYS A 225 -10.20 30.84 -10.69
CA CYS A 225 -9.27 31.28 -11.72
C CYS A 225 -9.97 31.81 -12.99
N GLU A 226 -10.95 32.72 -12.85
CA GLU A 226 -11.71 33.48 -13.89
C GLU A 226 -11.14 33.60 -15.34
N PHE A 227 -9.82 33.69 -15.54
CA PHE A 227 -9.22 33.85 -16.88
C PHE A 227 -8.33 32.66 -17.32
N ILE A 228 -8.27 31.56 -16.55
CA ILE A 228 -7.38 30.42 -16.78
C ILE A 228 -8.13 29.12 -16.50
N GLY A 229 -8.59 28.47 -17.59
CA GLY A 229 -9.45 27.30 -17.47
C GLY A 229 -8.88 26.19 -16.58
N ASN A 230 -9.61 25.89 -15.52
CA ASN A 230 -9.37 24.90 -14.49
C ASN A 230 -10.68 24.25 -14.01
N PRO A 231 -11.33 23.39 -14.84
CA PRO A 231 -12.69 22.89 -14.57
C PRO A 231 -12.85 22.07 -13.27
N ASP A 232 -11.75 21.68 -12.65
CA ASP A 232 -11.70 20.94 -11.39
C ASP A 232 -11.63 21.83 -10.15
N GLN A 233 -11.40 23.13 -10.32
CA GLN A 233 -11.44 24.17 -9.28
C GLN A 233 -10.60 23.79 -8.06
N VAL A 234 -9.40 23.25 -8.31
CA VAL A 234 -8.48 22.89 -7.24
C VAL A 234 -7.93 24.15 -6.59
N ASP A 235 -7.95 24.15 -5.25
CA ASP A 235 -7.45 25.19 -4.35
C ASP A 235 -6.87 24.46 -3.14
N ALA A 236 -5.59 24.10 -3.20
CA ALA A 236 -4.93 23.24 -2.22
C ALA A 236 -4.85 23.90 -0.84
N ASN A 237 -4.63 25.23 -0.80
CA ASN A 237 -4.49 25.99 0.44
C ASN A 237 -5.83 26.55 0.98
N GLY A 238 -6.89 26.55 0.17
CA GLY A 238 -8.24 26.95 0.55
C GLY A 238 -8.41 28.46 0.69
N ASP A 239 -7.60 29.28 0.04
CA ASP A 239 -7.64 30.74 0.14
C ASP A 239 -8.62 31.41 -0.84
N GLY A 240 -9.15 30.64 -1.79
CA GLY A 240 -10.11 31.07 -2.80
C GLY A 240 -9.48 31.51 -4.13
N VAL A 241 -8.17 31.40 -4.31
CA VAL A 241 -7.48 31.47 -5.60
C VAL A 241 -7.15 30.05 -6.04
N GLY A 242 -7.41 29.68 -7.29
CA GLY A 242 -7.14 28.33 -7.76
C GLY A 242 -5.66 28.09 -8.05
N ASP A 243 -5.22 26.85 -7.88
CA ASP A 243 -3.84 26.42 -8.13
C ASP A 243 -3.38 26.78 -9.56
N ALA A 244 -4.29 26.82 -10.53
CA ALA A 244 -3.97 27.07 -11.94
C ALA A 244 -3.50 28.51 -12.22
N CYS A 245 -3.91 29.45 -11.38
CA CYS A 245 -3.61 30.87 -11.50
C CYS A 245 -2.79 31.40 -10.30
N GLU A 246 -2.53 30.56 -9.31
CA GLU A 246 -1.54 30.78 -8.25
C GLU A 246 -0.13 30.41 -8.73
N GLY A 247 0.92 30.79 -7.97
CA GLY A 247 2.31 30.41 -8.27
C GLY A 247 3.04 29.74 -7.11
N ASP A 248 2.28 29.40 -6.06
CA ASP A 248 2.64 28.76 -4.79
C ASP A 248 1.35 28.12 -4.25
N ALA A 249 0.91 27.04 -4.91
CA ALA A 249 -0.45 26.50 -4.78
C ALA A 249 -0.80 26.02 -3.36
N ASP A 250 0.18 25.57 -2.58
CA ASP A 250 -0.04 25.16 -1.19
C ASP A 250 0.38 26.20 -0.13
N SER A 251 0.89 27.36 -0.57
CA SER A 251 1.30 28.47 0.29
C SER A 251 2.37 28.11 1.33
N ASP A 252 3.23 27.13 1.03
CA ASP A 252 4.32 26.70 1.92
C ASP A 252 5.57 27.61 1.82
N GLY A 253 5.62 28.45 0.78
CA GLY A 253 6.67 29.41 0.49
C GLY A 253 7.68 28.96 -0.57
N VAL A 254 7.49 27.78 -1.16
CA VAL A 254 8.19 27.28 -2.35
C VAL A 254 7.30 27.52 -3.57
N LEU A 255 7.88 28.08 -4.64
CA LEU A 255 7.11 28.35 -5.86
C LEU A 255 6.92 27.04 -6.64
N ASP A 256 5.75 26.80 -7.23
CA ASP A 256 5.35 25.53 -7.87
C ASP A 256 6.44 24.93 -8.80
N TYR A 257 7.15 25.78 -9.55
CA TYR A 257 8.16 25.30 -10.50
C TYR A 257 9.42 24.73 -9.83
N ALA A 258 9.59 24.97 -8.53
CA ALA A 258 10.70 24.52 -7.70
C ALA A 258 10.22 23.66 -6.53
N ASP A 259 8.93 23.34 -6.49
CA ASP A 259 8.27 22.58 -5.45
C ASP A 259 8.14 21.11 -5.87
N ASN A 260 8.71 20.20 -5.09
CA ASN A 260 8.58 18.76 -5.32
C ASN A 260 7.26 18.17 -4.80
N CYS A 261 6.46 18.95 -4.08
CA CYS A 261 5.09 18.64 -3.70
C CYS A 261 4.15 19.83 -3.87
N VAL A 262 3.98 20.31 -5.11
CA VAL A 262 3.16 21.47 -5.51
C VAL A 262 1.80 21.67 -4.80
N ARG A 263 1.18 20.61 -4.26
CA ARG A 263 -0.13 20.67 -3.60
C ARG A 263 -0.12 20.28 -2.12
N THR A 264 1.05 19.98 -1.55
CA THR A 264 1.20 19.47 -0.19
C THR A 264 2.37 20.17 0.49
N ALA A 265 2.03 21.12 1.36
CA ALA A 265 3.01 21.98 2.01
C ALA A 265 4.18 21.21 2.65
N ASN A 266 5.37 21.35 2.09
CA ASN A 266 6.62 20.74 2.53
C ASN A 266 7.82 21.71 2.37
N PRO A 267 7.93 22.74 3.23
CA PRO A 267 8.92 23.81 3.06
C PRO A 267 10.40 23.35 3.10
N ASP A 268 10.65 22.11 3.55
CA ASP A 268 11.97 21.49 3.60
C ASP A 268 12.37 20.79 2.30
N GLN A 269 11.40 20.45 1.44
CA GLN A 269 11.61 19.86 0.12
C GLN A 269 12.46 18.58 0.21
N ALA A 270 12.15 17.74 1.20
CA ALA A 270 12.76 16.42 1.33
C ALA A 270 12.36 15.54 0.14
N ASP A 271 13.30 14.69 -0.29
CA ASP A 271 13.29 13.88 -1.53
C ASP A 271 14.35 12.78 -1.29
N ASN A 272 13.95 11.77 -0.51
CA ASN A 272 14.87 10.79 0.06
C ASN A 272 15.43 9.83 -1.01
N ASP A 273 14.64 9.46 -2.01
CA ASP A 273 15.05 8.62 -3.14
C ASP A 273 15.73 9.41 -4.29
N GLY A 274 15.46 10.72 -4.38
CA GLY A 274 16.00 11.61 -5.40
C GLY A 274 15.29 11.51 -6.74
N ASP A 275 14.05 11.03 -6.81
CA ASP A 275 13.30 10.90 -8.06
C ASP A 275 12.62 12.22 -8.49
N GLY A 276 12.48 13.15 -7.54
CA GLY A 276 11.95 14.50 -7.73
C GLY A 276 10.49 14.69 -7.33
N GLU A 277 9.79 13.65 -6.87
CA GLU A 277 8.65 13.75 -5.97
C GLU A 277 9.19 14.02 -4.55
N GLY A 278 8.42 14.67 -3.68
CA GLY A 278 8.89 14.95 -2.31
C GLY A 278 8.27 14.01 -1.29
N ASP A 279 8.99 13.71 -0.22
CA ASP A 279 8.56 12.75 0.83
C ASP A 279 7.16 13.06 1.40
N ALA A 280 6.71 14.32 1.35
CA ALA A 280 5.38 14.71 1.84
C ALA A 280 4.22 14.27 0.93
N CYS A 281 4.49 13.98 -0.33
CA CYS A 281 3.53 13.62 -1.36
C CYS A 281 3.89 12.35 -2.14
N ASP A 282 5.07 11.80 -1.90
CA ASP A 282 5.46 10.46 -2.33
C ASP A 282 4.72 9.40 -1.49
N THR A 283 4.67 8.19 -2.02
CA THR A 283 4.04 7.03 -1.38
C THR A 283 5.00 5.86 -1.19
N ASP A 284 6.26 6.04 -1.59
CA ASP A 284 7.37 5.09 -1.57
C ASP A 284 8.67 5.90 -1.40
N ASP A 285 8.85 6.52 -0.24
CA ASP A 285 9.86 7.57 0.06
C ASP A 285 11.32 7.12 -0.19
N ASP A 286 11.59 5.83 -0.30
CA ASP A 286 12.94 5.28 -0.55
C ASP A 286 13.08 4.45 -1.84
N ASP A 287 11.98 4.34 -2.60
CA ASP A 287 11.90 3.72 -3.93
C ASP A 287 12.34 2.25 -3.94
N ASP A 288 12.02 1.53 -2.86
CA ASP A 288 12.24 0.09 -2.71
C ASP A 288 11.08 -0.76 -3.26
N GLY A 289 9.94 -0.12 -3.54
CA GLY A 289 8.75 -0.76 -4.10
C GLY A 289 7.76 -1.27 -3.07
N ILE A 290 7.97 -0.97 -1.78
CA ILE A 290 7.01 -1.07 -0.70
C ILE A 290 6.51 0.35 -0.39
N SER A 291 5.20 0.52 -0.31
CA SER A 291 4.65 1.85 0.01
C SER A 291 4.80 2.16 1.49
N ASP A 292 5.06 3.40 1.90
CA ASP A 292 5.26 3.80 3.32
C ASP A 292 4.14 3.30 4.25
N ALA A 293 2.89 3.28 3.76
CA ALA A 293 1.76 2.76 4.54
C ALA A 293 1.87 1.26 4.92
N ALA A 294 2.77 0.52 4.29
CA ALA A 294 3.08 -0.88 4.50
C ALA A 294 4.58 -1.12 4.76
N ASP A 295 5.38 -0.05 4.74
CA ASP A 295 6.80 -0.09 5.02
C ASP A 295 7.03 0.01 6.53
N ASN A 296 8.00 -0.74 7.05
CA ASN A 296 8.45 -0.58 8.43
C ASN A 296 9.71 0.29 8.55
N CYS A 297 10.27 0.74 7.43
CA CYS A 297 11.35 1.71 7.31
C CYS A 297 11.14 2.66 6.13
N ASP A 298 10.15 3.55 6.23
CA ASP A 298 9.74 4.50 5.18
C ASP A 298 10.89 5.19 4.41
N PHE A 299 12.03 5.48 5.05
CA PHE A 299 13.15 6.19 4.43
C PHE A 299 14.38 5.33 4.11
N ASP A 300 14.40 4.05 4.45
CA ASP A 300 15.58 3.18 4.36
C ASP A 300 15.28 1.83 3.71
N ARG A 301 15.64 1.71 2.42
CA ARG A 301 15.28 0.56 1.59
C ARG A 301 15.49 -0.80 2.23
N ASN A 302 14.41 -1.56 2.38
CA ASN A 302 14.39 -2.85 3.06
C ASN A 302 13.27 -3.78 2.52
N PHE A 303 13.46 -4.26 1.29
CA PHE A 303 12.52 -5.15 0.58
C PHE A 303 11.97 -6.39 1.33
N ASP A 304 12.66 -6.88 2.37
CA ASP A 304 12.23 -8.04 3.15
C ASP A 304 11.39 -7.70 4.38
N GLN A 305 11.35 -6.42 4.78
CA GLN A 305 10.48 -5.90 5.82
C GLN A 305 10.65 -6.70 7.13
N ALA A 306 11.92 -7.00 7.45
CA ALA A 306 12.28 -7.67 8.69
C ALA A 306 11.99 -6.74 9.89
N ASP A 307 11.52 -7.34 10.98
CA ASP A 307 11.05 -6.71 12.22
C ASP A 307 11.18 -7.79 13.29
N ASN A 308 12.38 -7.92 13.83
CA ASN A 308 12.80 -9.05 14.65
C ASN A 308 12.18 -9.02 16.06
N ASP A 309 12.00 -7.85 16.65
CA ASP A 309 11.35 -7.66 17.95
C ASP A 309 9.80 -7.51 17.86
N GLY A 310 9.28 -7.15 16.69
CA GLY A 310 7.85 -7.04 16.41
C GLY A 310 7.22 -5.75 16.91
N ASP A 311 7.99 -4.68 17.15
CA ASP A 311 7.48 -3.39 17.63
C ASP A 311 6.87 -2.52 16.51
N GLY A 312 7.20 -2.87 15.25
CA GLY A 312 6.70 -2.24 14.04
C GLY A 312 7.67 -1.28 13.36
N ILE A 313 8.85 -1.06 13.92
CA ILE A 313 10.02 -0.48 13.24
C ILE A 313 10.79 -1.64 12.59
N GLY A 314 11.33 -1.46 11.38
CA GLY A 314 12.07 -2.53 10.70
C GLY A 314 13.54 -2.56 11.07
N ASP A 315 14.15 -3.75 10.99
CA ASP A 315 15.55 -3.99 11.38
C ASP A 315 16.59 -3.09 10.68
N VAL A 316 16.21 -2.45 9.56
CA VAL A 316 17.12 -1.55 8.82
C VAL A 316 17.18 -0.15 9.44
N CYS A 317 16.12 0.25 10.14
CA CYS A 317 15.92 1.57 10.72
C CYS A 317 15.59 1.54 12.22
N ASP A 318 15.65 0.36 12.83
CA ASP A 318 15.71 0.21 14.28
C ASP A 318 17.15 0.37 14.75
N ASP A 319 17.32 0.85 15.99
CA ASP A 319 18.61 0.93 16.66
C ASP A 319 18.79 -0.24 17.65
N ASP A 320 17.76 -1.06 17.88
CA ASP A 320 17.65 -2.16 18.86
C ASP A 320 16.78 -3.30 18.27
N ASP A 321 17.34 -4.04 17.32
CA ASP A 321 16.64 -5.01 16.46
C ASP A 321 15.95 -6.17 17.21
N ASP A 322 16.34 -6.46 18.46
CA ASP A 322 15.74 -7.54 19.26
C ASP A 322 14.97 -7.07 20.51
N GLY A 323 14.95 -5.76 20.75
CA GLY A 323 14.15 -5.10 21.78
C GLY A 323 14.56 -5.44 23.21
N ASP A 324 15.82 -5.80 23.44
CA ASP A 324 16.32 -6.12 24.77
C ASP A 324 16.74 -4.89 25.59
N GLY A 325 16.86 -3.74 24.92
CA GLY A 325 17.23 -2.45 25.50
C GLY A 325 18.71 -2.07 25.32
N VAL A 326 19.47 -2.82 24.52
CA VAL A 326 20.84 -2.53 24.09
C VAL A 326 20.81 -2.19 22.61
N ALA A 327 21.55 -1.16 22.20
CA ALA A 327 21.53 -0.76 20.79
C ALA A 327 22.46 -1.66 19.97
N ASP A 328 22.13 -2.01 18.72
CA ASP A 328 22.85 -2.98 17.89
C ASP A 328 24.36 -2.73 17.79
N GLY A 329 24.77 -1.47 17.80
CA GLY A 329 26.18 -1.07 17.74
C GLY A 329 26.98 -1.35 19.01
N GLU A 330 26.30 -1.60 20.13
CA GLU A 330 26.85 -1.98 21.43
C GLU A 330 26.46 -3.42 21.84
N ASP A 331 25.61 -4.08 21.04
CA ASP A 331 25.01 -5.37 21.32
C ASP A 331 25.90 -6.55 20.85
N VAL A 332 26.12 -7.52 21.74
CA VAL A 332 26.87 -8.75 21.42
C VAL A 332 26.01 -9.82 20.73
N CYS A 333 24.68 -9.70 20.81
CA CYS A 333 23.72 -10.50 20.07
C CYS A 333 22.60 -9.65 19.45
N PRO A 334 22.88 -8.79 18.46
CA PRO A 334 21.91 -7.80 17.92
C PRO A 334 20.59 -8.36 17.34
N TRP A 335 20.43 -9.68 17.26
CA TRP A 335 19.26 -10.33 16.68
C TRP A 335 18.56 -11.25 17.68
N MET A 336 19.05 -11.33 18.92
CA MET A 336 18.57 -12.26 19.94
C MET A 336 18.71 -11.67 21.33
N ALA A 337 17.57 -11.22 21.86
CA ALA A 337 17.52 -10.52 23.13
C ALA A 337 18.30 -11.17 24.28
N ASP A 338 19.30 -10.47 24.78
CA ASP A 338 20.22 -10.86 25.84
C ASP A 338 20.67 -9.66 26.70
N ALA A 339 19.71 -9.01 27.36
CA ALA A 339 19.94 -7.74 28.07
C ALA A 339 21.06 -7.72 29.15
N ASP A 340 21.66 -8.85 29.51
CA ASP A 340 22.84 -8.93 30.37
C ASP A 340 24.17 -8.86 29.62
N GLN A 341 24.15 -9.03 28.29
CA GLN A 341 25.29 -8.86 27.38
C GLN A 341 26.48 -9.69 27.84
N ALA A 342 26.19 -10.95 28.20
CA ALA A 342 27.18 -11.91 28.65
C ALA A 342 28.00 -12.37 27.44
N ASP A 343 29.32 -12.42 27.63
CA ASP A 343 30.33 -12.77 26.62
C ASP A 343 31.47 -13.43 27.41
N LEU A 344 31.33 -14.73 27.64
CA LEU A 344 32.14 -15.50 28.57
C LEU A 344 33.59 -15.64 28.08
N ASP A 345 33.80 -15.88 26.79
CA ASP A 345 35.13 -16.06 26.19
C ASP A 345 35.77 -14.73 25.71
N GLY A 346 34.96 -13.67 25.55
CA GLY A 346 35.41 -12.34 25.15
C GLY A 346 35.69 -12.19 23.65
N ASP A 347 35.15 -13.06 22.79
CA ASP A 347 35.34 -13.00 21.35
C ASP A 347 34.45 -11.93 20.66
N GLY A 348 33.41 -11.48 21.37
CA GLY A 348 32.47 -10.45 20.95
C GLY A 348 31.14 -10.97 20.40
N ALA A 349 30.90 -12.28 20.38
CA ALA A 349 29.57 -12.87 20.32
C ALA A 349 29.05 -13.08 21.75
N GLY A 350 27.77 -12.79 21.98
CA GLY A 350 27.19 -13.00 23.31
C GLY A 350 26.81 -14.46 23.55
N ASP A 351 26.82 -14.88 24.82
CA ASP A 351 26.49 -16.26 25.24
C ASP A 351 25.15 -16.76 24.67
N ALA A 352 24.20 -15.85 24.39
CA ALA A 352 22.89 -16.18 23.83
C ALA A 352 22.94 -16.63 22.36
N CYS A 353 23.88 -16.09 21.59
CA CYS A 353 24.01 -16.31 20.15
C CYS A 353 25.33 -16.95 19.72
N ASP A 354 26.22 -17.24 20.67
CA ASP A 354 27.45 -17.98 20.43
C ASP A 354 27.21 -19.50 20.39
N GLY A 355 27.91 -20.18 19.50
CA GLY A 355 27.91 -21.63 19.35
C GLY A 355 28.92 -22.36 20.22
N ASP A 356 29.81 -21.63 20.89
CA ASP A 356 30.93 -22.11 21.71
C ASP A 356 31.19 -21.05 22.80
N ILE A 357 30.38 -21.08 23.87
CA ILE A 357 30.31 -19.91 24.79
C ILE A 357 31.57 -19.74 25.65
N ASP A 358 32.34 -20.80 25.91
CA ASP A 358 33.60 -20.70 26.65
C ASP A 358 34.83 -20.60 25.75
N GLY A 359 34.71 -20.85 24.44
CA GLY A 359 35.74 -20.64 23.44
C GLY A 359 36.89 -21.65 23.53
N ASP A 360 36.65 -22.82 24.12
CA ASP A 360 37.64 -23.88 24.27
C ASP A 360 37.88 -24.67 22.95
N GLY A 361 36.93 -24.57 22.00
CA GLY A 361 36.96 -25.20 20.69
C GLY A 361 35.92 -26.31 20.49
N LEU A 362 35.19 -26.69 21.54
CA LEU A 362 34.11 -27.66 21.55
C LEU A 362 32.76 -26.94 21.55
N ALA A 363 31.94 -27.17 20.53
CA ALA A 363 30.67 -26.44 20.42
C ALA A 363 29.66 -26.87 21.51
N ASN A 364 28.84 -25.93 22.00
CA ASN A 364 27.82 -26.14 23.03
C ASN A 364 26.95 -27.39 22.79
N ASP A 365 26.57 -27.66 21.53
CA ASP A 365 25.72 -28.81 21.18
C ASP A 365 26.45 -30.16 21.21
N VAL A 366 27.77 -30.15 21.07
CA VAL A 366 28.66 -31.29 21.24
C VAL A 366 28.86 -31.57 22.72
N GLU A 367 29.10 -30.53 23.51
CA GLU A 367 29.31 -30.62 24.95
C GLU A 367 28.07 -31.11 25.69
N GLU A 368 26.89 -30.52 25.42
CA GLU A 368 25.62 -31.01 25.98
C GLU A 368 25.38 -32.50 25.67
N ALA A 369 25.85 -32.97 24.51
CA ALA A 369 25.72 -34.36 24.09
C ALA A 369 26.73 -35.29 24.77
N ALA A 370 27.92 -34.78 25.08
CA ALA A 370 29.00 -35.49 25.76
C ALA A 370 28.83 -35.50 27.28
N GLY A 371 28.22 -34.45 27.85
CA GLY A 371 28.01 -34.26 29.27
C GLY A 371 29.00 -33.29 29.94
N THR A 372 29.90 -32.68 29.17
CA THR A 372 30.72 -31.52 29.58
C THR A 372 29.86 -30.27 29.74
N ASP A 373 30.37 -29.23 30.42
CA ASP A 373 29.63 -27.99 30.71
C ASP A 373 29.99 -26.91 29.69
N PRO A 374 29.04 -26.48 28.81
CA PRO A 374 29.32 -25.48 27.78
C PRO A 374 29.90 -24.16 28.28
N ALA A 375 29.70 -23.83 29.55
CA ALA A 375 30.17 -22.58 30.14
C ALA A 375 31.52 -22.73 30.88
N ASP A 376 32.20 -23.85 30.71
CA ASP A 376 33.40 -24.20 31.46
C ASP A 376 34.35 -25.06 30.62
N GLY A 377 35.29 -24.40 29.94
CA GLY A 377 36.15 -25.05 28.95
C GLY A 377 37.16 -26.04 29.49
N ASP A 378 37.11 -26.40 30.78
CA ASP A 378 37.89 -27.46 31.45
C ASP A 378 36.97 -28.10 32.49
N SER A 379 36.11 -29.03 32.04
CA SER A 379 34.97 -29.51 32.80
C SER A 379 35.32 -30.33 34.06
N ASP A 380 36.57 -30.80 34.17
CA ASP A 380 37.05 -31.62 35.27
C ASP A 380 38.16 -30.97 36.11
N ASP A 381 38.54 -29.74 35.76
CA ASP A 381 39.50 -28.88 36.45
C ASP A 381 40.92 -29.47 36.54
N ASP A 382 41.31 -30.28 35.56
CA ASP A 382 42.58 -31.00 35.55
C ASP A 382 43.72 -30.21 34.90
N GLY A 383 43.43 -29.08 34.26
CA GLY A 383 44.39 -28.20 33.61
C GLY A 383 44.44 -28.31 32.08
N VAL A 384 43.62 -29.17 31.47
CA VAL A 384 43.48 -29.34 30.02
C VAL A 384 42.05 -28.99 29.62
N THR A 385 41.87 -28.29 28.50
CA THR A 385 40.52 -27.95 28.04
C THR A 385 39.84 -29.13 27.36
N ASP A 386 38.51 -29.16 27.33
CA ASP A 386 37.73 -30.29 26.83
C ASP A 386 38.08 -30.64 25.36
N ASP A 387 38.28 -29.67 24.44
CA ASP A 387 38.77 -29.97 23.08
C ASP A 387 40.27 -30.34 23.01
N ALA A 388 41.08 -29.89 23.97
CA ALA A 388 42.51 -30.16 24.02
C ALA A 388 42.84 -31.56 24.52
N GLU A 389 41.88 -32.21 25.17
CA GLU A 389 42.00 -33.55 25.71
C GLU A 389 42.31 -34.63 24.65
N ILE A 390 43.16 -35.58 25.00
CA ILE A 390 43.52 -36.66 24.07
C ILE A 390 42.37 -37.65 24.02
N ARG A 391 41.64 -37.61 22.90
CA ARG A 391 40.40 -38.41 22.71
C ARG A 391 39.38 -38.12 23.82
N TRP A 392 39.14 -36.84 24.03
CA TRP A 392 38.18 -36.28 24.97
C TRP A 392 36.83 -37.04 25.07
N ASP A 393 36.33 -37.66 23.98
CA ASP A 393 35.06 -38.40 23.93
C ASP A 393 35.13 -39.91 24.23
N GLU A 394 36.31 -40.44 24.55
CA GLU A 394 36.53 -41.85 24.96
C GLU A 394 36.55 -41.99 26.49
N ASP A 395 36.37 -43.22 27.00
CA ASP A 395 36.46 -43.61 28.42
C ASP A 395 37.66 -44.57 28.50
N SER A 396 38.83 -44.03 28.84
CA SER A 396 40.11 -44.72 28.62
C SER A 396 40.41 -45.78 29.69
N ASP A 397 40.05 -45.56 30.94
CA ASP A 397 40.21 -46.52 32.05
C ASP A 397 38.98 -47.45 32.27
N GLY A 398 37.82 -47.07 31.74
CA GLY A 398 36.57 -47.83 31.85
C GLY A 398 35.77 -47.57 33.13
N ASP A 399 35.99 -46.46 33.84
CA ASP A 399 35.28 -46.10 35.07
C ASP A 399 33.86 -45.54 34.81
N GLY A 400 33.61 -45.10 33.57
CA GLY A 400 32.33 -44.60 33.08
C GLY A 400 32.25 -43.08 32.93
N LEU A 401 33.34 -42.34 33.13
CA LEU A 401 33.54 -40.96 32.69
C LEU A 401 34.23 -40.96 31.32
N ILE A 402 34.03 -39.90 30.54
CA ILE A 402 34.86 -39.68 29.35
C ILE A 402 36.09 -38.88 29.76
N ASN A 403 37.15 -38.90 28.98
CA ASN A 403 38.41 -38.25 29.28
C ASN A 403 38.23 -36.75 29.64
N ALA A 404 37.39 -35.99 28.92
CA ALA A 404 37.10 -34.58 29.28
C ALA A 404 36.25 -34.38 30.56
N LEU A 405 35.94 -35.44 31.28
CA LEU A 405 35.24 -35.40 32.58
C LEU A 405 36.02 -36.16 33.66
N ASP A 406 37.22 -36.63 33.34
CA ASP A 406 38.03 -37.52 34.15
C ASP A 406 39.47 -36.99 34.29
N PRO A 407 39.82 -36.41 35.46
CA PRO A 407 41.13 -35.78 35.67
C PRO A 407 42.37 -36.71 35.58
N ASP A 408 42.18 -38.01 35.40
CA ASP A 408 43.19 -39.08 35.33
C ASP A 408 42.63 -40.16 34.40
N SER A 409 42.64 -39.86 33.09
CA SER A 409 41.95 -40.59 32.04
C SER A 409 42.29 -42.09 31.97
N ASP A 410 43.48 -42.50 32.42
CA ASP A 410 43.90 -43.91 32.43
C ASP A 410 43.97 -44.55 33.83
N GLY A 411 43.73 -43.76 34.87
CA GLY A 411 43.54 -44.19 36.24
C GLY A 411 44.82 -44.68 36.93
N ASP A 412 45.99 -44.19 36.51
CA ASP A 412 47.28 -44.63 37.02
C ASP A 412 47.79 -43.82 38.24
N GLY A 413 47.18 -42.65 38.47
CA GLY A 413 47.41 -41.77 39.60
C GLY A 413 48.12 -40.45 39.28
N ILE A 414 48.57 -40.24 38.04
CA ILE A 414 49.00 -38.94 37.52
C ILE A 414 47.83 -38.33 36.73
N GLY A 415 47.52 -37.05 36.92
CA GLY A 415 46.42 -36.42 36.17
C GLY A 415 46.84 -35.91 34.79
N ASP A 416 45.92 -35.82 33.84
CA ASP A 416 46.21 -35.64 32.42
C ASP A 416 46.97 -34.34 32.14
N GLY A 417 46.59 -33.25 32.81
CA GLY A 417 47.33 -31.99 32.77
C GLY A 417 48.79 -32.13 33.22
N THR A 418 49.08 -32.96 34.24
CA THR A 418 50.46 -33.23 34.67
C THR A 418 51.23 -33.99 33.60
N GLU A 419 50.59 -34.98 32.98
CA GLU A 419 51.20 -35.84 31.97
C GLU A 419 51.49 -35.13 30.65
N LEU A 420 50.64 -34.17 30.28
CA LEU A 420 50.85 -33.28 29.13
C LEU A 420 51.85 -32.15 29.41
N GLY A 421 52.31 -32.04 30.65
CA GLY A 421 53.28 -31.06 31.10
C GLY A 421 52.73 -29.66 31.28
N VAL A 422 51.45 -29.56 31.69
CA VAL A 422 50.79 -28.31 32.02
C VAL A 422 51.36 -27.77 33.34
N THR A 423 51.84 -26.54 33.32
CA THR A 423 52.30 -25.83 34.51
C THR A 423 51.30 -24.76 34.97
N GLU A 424 51.45 -24.23 36.19
CA GLU A 424 50.63 -23.10 36.66
C GLU A 424 50.66 -21.87 35.71
N ASP A 425 51.71 -21.70 34.91
CA ASP A 425 51.84 -20.60 33.96
C ASP A 425 51.07 -20.84 32.64
N ASP A 426 50.64 -22.08 32.37
CA ASP A 426 49.94 -22.50 31.15
C ASP A 426 48.41 -22.48 31.30
N LEU A 427 47.89 -22.45 32.53
CA LEU A 427 46.46 -22.50 32.81
C LEU A 427 45.67 -21.36 32.17
N GLY A 428 44.55 -21.73 31.55
CA GLY A 428 43.51 -20.83 31.10
C GLY A 428 42.66 -20.27 32.24
N PRO A 429 41.66 -19.44 31.92
CA PRO A 429 40.70 -18.96 32.91
C PRO A 429 39.69 -20.02 33.38
N TYR A 430 39.63 -21.18 32.71
CA TYR A 430 38.60 -22.21 32.89
C TYR A 430 38.91 -23.14 34.09
N THR A 431 40.14 -23.66 34.20
CA THR A 431 40.57 -24.54 35.31
C THR A 431 40.40 -23.93 36.72
N ASP A 432 39.49 -24.46 37.55
CA ASP A 432 39.42 -24.17 39.00
C ASP A 432 40.43 -25.03 39.78
N VAL A 433 41.65 -24.51 39.93
CA VAL A 433 42.70 -25.08 40.80
C VAL A 433 42.21 -25.33 42.25
N GLY A 434 41.14 -24.68 42.69
CA GLY A 434 40.50 -24.89 43.99
C GLY A 434 39.73 -26.21 44.11
N ALA A 435 39.30 -26.81 43.00
CA ALA A 435 38.66 -28.13 42.93
C ALA A 435 39.63 -29.25 43.32
N GLY A 436 40.91 -29.06 42.98
CA GLY A 436 42.01 -29.93 43.41
C GLY A 436 42.24 -31.16 42.52
N ALA A 437 41.73 -31.13 41.29
CA ALA A 437 42.01 -32.08 40.22
C ALA A 437 43.38 -31.79 39.58
N PHE A 438 43.67 -30.53 39.22
CA PHE A 438 44.97 -30.14 38.67
C PHE A 438 46.16 -30.30 39.65
N THR A 439 47.21 -30.97 39.18
CA THR A 439 48.56 -30.93 39.76
C THR A 439 49.53 -30.33 38.74
N PRO A 440 50.25 -29.22 39.06
CA PRO A 440 51.16 -28.62 38.09
C PRO A 440 52.42 -29.45 37.91
N ASP A 441 52.82 -29.65 36.65
CA ASP A 441 54.05 -30.38 36.32
C ASP A 441 55.31 -29.61 36.82
N ALA A 442 56.17 -30.33 37.55
CA ALA A 442 57.45 -29.87 38.06
C ALA A 442 58.60 -29.89 37.02
N ASP A 443 58.44 -30.61 35.91
CA ASP A 443 59.33 -30.68 34.75
C ASP A 443 58.58 -30.92 33.42
N PRO A 444 58.04 -29.86 32.77
CA PRO A 444 57.24 -29.94 31.52
C PRO A 444 58.03 -30.39 30.28
N SER A 445 59.25 -30.91 30.46
CA SER A 445 60.04 -31.56 29.42
C SER A 445 59.97 -33.08 29.45
N THR A 446 59.35 -33.65 30.49
CA THR A 446 58.99 -35.06 30.64
C THR A 446 57.48 -35.16 30.60
N THR A 447 56.94 -35.97 29.70
CA THR A 447 55.49 -36.12 29.47
C THR A 447 55.17 -37.59 29.25
N THR A 448 53.99 -38.02 29.61
CA THR A 448 53.43 -39.37 29.40
C THR A 448 52.17 -39.28 28.51
N ASP A 449 51.55 -40.41 28.17
CA ASP A 449 50.32 -40.46 27.36
C ASP A 449 49.14 -40.69 28.32
N PRO A 450 48.29 -39.67 28.57
CA PRO A 450 47.22 -39.73 29.59
C PRO A 450 46.11 -40.75 29.31
N THR A 451 46.15 -41.41 28.15
CA THR A 451 45.19 -42.46 27.81
C THR A 451 45.80 -43.86 27.97
N VAL A 452 47.00 -43.98 28.54
CA VAL A 452 47.78 -45.20 28.61
C VAL A 452 48.59 -45.26 29.91
N ALA A 453 48.02 -45.96 30.90
CA ALA A 453 48.57 -46.12 32.25
C ALA A 453 50.00 -46.70 32.36
N ASP A 454 50.67 -47.05 31.26
CA ASP A 454 52.06 -47.52 31.19
C ASP A 454 52.59 -47.06 29.81
N THR A 455 53.07 -45.81 29.76
CA THR A 455 53.43 -45.09 28.53
C THR A 455 54.48 -45.85 27.74
N ASP A 456 55.50 -46.37 28.42
CA ASP A 456 56.65 -47.00 27.78
C ASP A 456 56.53 -48.52 27.60
N ARG A 457 55.53 -49.12 28.25
CA ARG A 457 55.17 -50.55 28.23
C ARG A 457 56.22 -51.44 28.89
N GLY A 458 56.89 -50.94 29.91
CA GLY A 458 57.87 -51.63 30.74
C GLY A 458 57.22 -52.58 31.77
N GLY A 459 55.94 -52.34 32.09
CA GLY A 459 55.13 -53.18 32.97
C GLY A 459 54.90 -52.60 34.38
N VAL A 460 55.41 -51.41 34.66
CA VAL A 460 55.05 -50.59 35.82
C VAL A 460 54.23 -49.39 35.33
N PRO A 461 53.08 -49.05 35.93
CA PRO A 461 52.31 -47.87 35.54
C PRO A 461 53.04 -46.55 35.81
N ASP A 462 52.79 -45.50 35.03
CA ASP A 462 53.55 -44.24 35.10
C ASP A 462 53.41 -43.60 36.49
N GLY A 463 52.21 -43.56 37.06
CA GLY A 463 51.96 -43.11 38.43
C GLY A 463 52.61 -43.95 39.53
N ALA A 464 52.94 -45.22 39.27
CA ALA A 464 53.75 -46.02 40.19
C ALA A 464 55.25 -45.72 40.08
N GLU A 465 55.70 -45.19 38.95
CA GLU A 465 57.08 -44.81 38.66
C GLU A 465 57.41 -43.41 39.17
N ASP A 466 56.52 -42.44 38.97
CA ASP A 466 56.53 -41.12 39.61
C ASP A 466 55.73 -41.15 40.93
N ALA A 467 56.33 -41.70 41.98
CA ALA A 467 55.64 -41.91 43.26
C ALA A 467 55.09 -40.63 43.94
N ASN A 468 55.45 -39.44 43.46
CA ASN A 468 54.96 -38.18 43.99
C ASN A 468 54.01 -37.43 43.03
N HIS A 469 53.74 -38.02 41.86
CA HIS A 469 52.79 -37.60 40.82
C HIS A 469 52.96 -36.12 40.45
N ASN A 470 54.20 -35.66 40.27
CA ASN A 470 54.50 -34.27 39.95
C ASN A 470 55.03 -34.07 38.52
N GLY A 471 55.01 -35.11 37.68
CA GLY A 471 55.44 -35.08 36.28
C GLY A 471 56.95 -35.10 36.09
N ARG A 472 57.73 -35.11 37.19
CA ARG A 472 59.18 -35.07 37.16
C ARG A 472 59.79 -36.35 37.69
N VAL A 473 60.74 -36.89 36.93
CA VAL A 473 61.65 -37.95 37.39
C VAL A 473 62.58 -37.45 38.51
N ASP A 474 62.22 -37.66 39.78
CA ASP A 474 63.03 -37.26 40.93
C ASP A 474 64.03 -38.34 41.41
N ASP A 475 64.97 -37.94 42.26
CA ASP A 475 65.97 -38.84 42.83
C ASP A 475 65.30 -39.95 43.69
N GLY A 476 65.14 -41.15 43.12
CA GLY A 476 64.60 -42.33 43.80
C GLY A 476 63.32 -42.90 43.19
N GLU A 477 62.80 -42.24 42.16
CA GLU A 477 61.71 -42.69 41.27
C GLU A 477 62.28 -43.46 40.07
N LEU A 478 61.39 -44.14 39.33
CA LEU A 478 61.68 -44.70 38.02
C LEU A 478 61.33 -43.66 36.94
N ASP A 479 61.73 -43.90 35.69
CA ASP A 479 61.44 -43.00 34.57
C ASP A 479 60.29 -43.57 33.73
N PRO A 480 59.08 -42.98 33.75
CA PRO A 480 57.90 -43.43 32.99
C PRO A 480 58.08 -43.56 31.45
N ASN A 481 59.24 -43.14 30.94
CA ASN A 481 59.61 -43.19 29.53
C ASN A 481 60.81 -44.13 29.24
N ASP A 482 61.37 -44.86 30.22
CA ASP A 482 62.47 -45.83 30.04
C ASP A 482 62.14 -47.25 30.56
N PRO A 483 61.68 -48.18 29.69
CA PRO A 483 61.12 -49.48 30.11
C PRO A 483 62.17 -50.47 30.63
N ALA A 484 63.41 -50.00 30.76
CA ALA A 484 64.55 -50.79 31.18
C ALA A 484 64.73 -50.80 32.70
N ASP A 485 64.23 -49.80 33.44
CA ASP A 485 64.42 -49.71 34.89
C ASP A 485 63.29 -50.35 35.72
N ASP A 486 62.14 -50.68 35.12
CA ASP A 486 61.06 -51.54 35.62
C ASP A 486 61.53 -52.90 36.11
N THR A 487 62.55 -53.44 35.44
CA THR A 487 63.00 -54.83 35.63
C THR A 487 63.54 -55.11 37.04
N ALA A 488 63.84 -54.06 37.82
CA ALA A 488 64.26 -54.20 39.21
C ALA A 488 63.12 -54.56 40.18
N VAL A 489 61.87 -54.40 39.77
CA VAL A 489 60.68 -54.58 40.62
C VAL A 489 59.95 -55.90 40.34
N THR A 490 60.17 -56.50 39.16
CA THR A 490 59.36 -57.63 38.68
C THR A 490 59.86 -59.02 39.09
N ASP A 491 61.13 -59.26 39.46
CA ASP A 491 61.66 -60.55 39.98
C ASP A 491 62.51 -60.27 41.23
N ARG A 492 61.86 -60.25 42.40
CA ARG A 492 62.45 -59.68 43.61
C ARG A 492 63.50 -60.59 44.25
N ASP A 493 63.33 -61.91 44.15
CA ASP A 493 64.21 -62.89 44.78
C ASP A 493 65.31 -63.43 43.83
N GLY A 494 65.19 -63.13 42.54
CA GLY A 494 66.19 -63.41 41.51
C GLY A 494 66.22 -64.88 41.09
N ASP A 495 65.12 -65.62 41.28
CA ASP A 495 65.00 -67.02 40.89
C ASP A 495 64.66 -67.24 39.41
N GLY A 496 64.34 -66.15 38.70
CA GLY A 496 63.99 -66.14 37.28
C GLY A 496 62.50 -66.17 36.99
N ARG A 497 61.64 -65.99 38.00
CA ARG A 497 60.18 -65.84 37.86
C ARG A 497 59.75 -64.45 38.30
N PRO A 498 58.86 -63.79 37.53
CA PRO A 498 58.31 -62.53 37.97
C PRO A 498 57.35 -62.73 39.16
N ASN A 499 57.33 -61.78 40.10
CA ASN A 499 56.59 -61.79 41.36
C ASN A 499 55.09 -62.04 41.17
N ASP A 500 54.49 -61.61 40.06
CA ASP A 500 53.06 -61.82 39.73
C ASP A 500 52.75 -63.30 39.39
N ARG A 501 53.79 -64.11 39.15
CA ARG A 501 53.73 -65.51 38.70
C ARG A 501 54.65 -66.42 39.52
N ASP A 502 55.04 -65.93 40.69
CA ASP A 502 55.86 -66.63 41.65
C ASP A 502 55.02 -66.95 42.89
N ASN A 503 54.88 -68.23 43.23
CA ASN A 503 54.18 -68.67 44.44
C ASN A 503 55.03 -68.57 45.72
N CYS A 504 56.29 -68.11 45.62
CA CYS A 504 57.12 -67.60 46.72
C CYS A 504 57.90 -66.34 46.31
N PRO A 505 57.26 -65.17 46.10
CA PRO A 505 57.89 -63.96 45.52
C PRO A 505 59.11 -63.36 46.25
N ASP A 506 59.43 -63.87 47.44
CA ASP A 506 60.54 -63.41 48.28
C ASP A 506 61.57 -64.53 48.56
N ASP A 507 61.30 -65.77 48.16
CA ASP A 507 62.08 -66.97 48.51
C ASP A 507 62.34 -67.87 47.27
N PRO A 508 63.58 -67.95 46.75
CA PRO A 508 63.86 -68.55 45.44
C PRO A 508 63.39 -70.00 45.30
N ASN A 509 62.48 -70.24 44.35
CA ASN A 509 61.83 -71.53 44.15
C ASN A 509 61.46 -71.82 42.66
N GLU A 510 62.44 -71.77 41.74
CA GLU A 510 62.30 -71.98 40.28
C GLU A 510 61.30 -73.09 39.85
N GLY A 511 61.19 -74.15 40.66
CA GLY A 511 60.32 -75.31 40.46
C GLY A 511 58.82 -75.13 40.79
N GLN A 512 58.42 -74.10 41.54
CA GLN A 512 57.04 -73.73 41.88
C GLN A 512 56.20 -74.93 42.34
N ALA A 513 56.77 -75.77 43.20
CA ALA A 513 56.02 -76.88 43.79
C ALA A 513 54.98 -76.32 44.77
N ASP A 514 53.79 -76.88 44.75
CA ASP A 514 52.61 -76.49 45.54
C ASP A 514 51.79 -77.77 45.71
N HIS A 515 51.97 -78.44 46.85
CA HIS A 515 51.49 -79.81 47.06
C HIS A 515 49.99 -79.86 47.39
N ASP A 516 49.47 -78.89 48.12
CA ASP A 516 48.06 -78.81 48.52
C ASP A 516 47.20 -77.97 47.55
N GLY A 517 47.84 -77.17 46.69
CA GLY A 517 47.21 -76.37 45.65
C GLY A 517 46.60 -75.07 46.16
N ASP A 518 47.06 -74.54 47.30
CA ASP A 518 46.53 -73.31 47.90
C ASP A 518 47.10 -72.02 47.27
N GLY A 519 48.14 -72.16 46.43
CA GLY A 519 48.79 -71.07 45.73
C GLY A 519 50.03 -70.50 46.42
N ILE A 520 50.44 -71.05 47.56
CA ILE A 520 51.72 -70.79 48.24
C ILE A 520 52.68 -71.93 47.88
N GLY A 521 53.94 -71.62 47.56
CA GLY A 521 54.90 -72.66 47.19
C GLY A 521 55.44 -73.45 48.39
N ASP A 522 55.73 -74.74 48.20
CA ASP A 522 56.27 -75.69 49.21
C ASP A 522 57.50 -75.16 50.00
N VAL A 523 58.23 -74.20 49.42
CA VAL A 523 59.44 -73.58 49.98
C VAL A 523 59.11 -72.52 51.03
N CYS A 524 58.03 -71.77 50.83
CA CYS A 524 57.55 -70.70 51.70
C CYS A 524 56.24 -71.05 52.43
N ASP A 525 55.76 -72.28 52.28
CA ASP A 525 54.60 -72.81 52.97
C ASP A 525 54.96 -73.51 54.30
N ASP A 526 54.23 -73.16 55.35
CA ASP A 526 54.38 -73.70 56.71
C ASP A 526 53.58 -75.00 56.93
N ASP A 527 52.64 -75.37 56.04
CA ASP A 527 51.74 -76.53 56.12
C ASP A 527 51.54 -77.18 54.74
N ARG A 528 52.54 -77.92 54.26
CA ARG A 528 52.72 -78.23 52.83
C ARG A 528 51.61 -79.10 52.25
N ASP A 529 50.98 -79.96 53.04
CA ASP A 529 49.93 -80.87 52.55
C ASP A 529 48.51 -80.43 52.89
N GLY A 530 48.36 -79.26 53.54
CA GLY A 530 47.10 -78.60 53.81
C GLY A 530 46.18 -79.35 54.78
N ASP A 531 46.73 -80.23 55.63
CA ASP A 531 45.95 -81.02 56.59
C ASP A 531 45.62 -80.27 57.89
N GLY A 532 46.22 -79.08 58.08
CA GLY A 532 46.05 -78.21 59.24
C GLY A 532 47.10 -78.39 60.34
N VAL A 533 48.14 -79.20 60.12
CA VAL A 533 49.26 -79.44 61.03
C VAL A 533 50.55 -78.95 60.38
N SER A 534 51.17 -77.91 60.95
CA SER A 534 52.40 -77.35 60.37
C SER A 534 53.50 -78.40 60.15
N ASN A 535 54.29 -78.23 59.09
CA ASN A 535 55.41 -79.09 58.68
C ASN A 535 56.37 -79.49 59.82
N ALA A 536 56.50 -78.65 60.85
CA ALA A 536 57.38 -78.88 61.99
C ALA A 536 56.79 -79.80 63.09
N GLU A 537 55.46 -79.88 63.15
CA GLU A 537 54.70 -80.68 64.12
C GLU A 537 54.06 -81.92 63.49
N ASP A 538 54.09 -82.00 62.16
CA ASP A 538 53.53 -83.07 61.35
C ASP A 538 54.45 -84.30 61.26
N ASN A 539 53.90 -85.49 61.53
CA ASN A 539 54.58 -86.76 61.39
C ASN A 539 54.50 -87.36 59.97
N CYS A 540 53.79 -86.71 59.04
CA CYS A 540 53.80 -86.92 57.60
C CYS A 540 53.72 -85.59 56.79
N PRO A 541 54.75 -84.72 56.81
CA PRO A 541 54.73 -83.34 56.23
C PRO A 541 54.48 -83.18 54.71
N ASP A 542 54.18 -84.26 54.01
CA ASP A 542 53.91 -84.28 52.56
C ASP A 542 52.67 -85.14 52.24
N ASP A 543 51.97 -85.69 53.25
CA ASP A 543 50.90 -86.69 53.10
C ASP A 543 49.80 -86.47 54.16
N ALA A 544 48.79 -85.68 53.80
CA ALA A 544 47.76 -85.18 54.72
C ALA A 544 47.17 -86.22 55.69
N ASN A 545 47.35 -85.97 56.99
CA ASN A 545 46.88 -86.81 58.10
C ASN A 545 46.59 -86.01 59.39
N GLU A 546 45.52 -85.20 59.38
CA GLU A 546 45.09 -84.31 60.48
C GLU A 546 45.06 -84.98 61.88
N ASP A 547 44.83 -86.30 61.96
CA ASP A 547 44.77 -87.03 63.22
C ASP A 547 46.13 -87.39 63.84
N GLN A 548 47.22 -87.23 63.07
CA GLN A 548 48.61 -87.47 63.46
C GLN A 548 48.79 -88.84 64.12
N LEU A 549 47.98 -89.82 63.72
CA LEU A 549 48.02 -91.15 64.31
C LEU A 549 49.35 -91.82 63.99
N ASP A 550 50.05 -92.21 65.06
CA ASP A 550 51.29 -93.00 65.04
C ASP A 550 51.09 -94.11 66.08
N VAL A 551 50.59 -95.25 65.62
CA VAL A 551 50.13 -96.34 66.51
C VAL A 551 51.30 -97.05 67.21
N ASP A 552 52.46 -97.14 66.55
CA ASP A 552 53.63 -97.84 67.07
C ASP A 552 54.65 -96.90 67.76
N ALA A 553 54.42 -95.59 67.66
CA ALA A 553 55.15 -94.50 68.27
C ALA A 553 56.61 -94.38 67.78
N ASP A 554 56.86 -94.64 66.50
CA ASP A 554 58.18 -94.54 65.88
C ASP A 554 58.53 -93.12 65.37
N GLY A 555 57.53 -92.23 65.33
CA GLY A 555 57.63 -90.84 64.90
C GLY A 555 57.25 -90.59 63.44
N LYS A 556 56.74 -91.59 62.71
CA LYS A 556 56.07 -91.43 61.42
C LYS A 556 54.58 -91.71 61.55
N GLY A 557 53.75 -90.95 60.84
CA GLY A 557 52.32 -91.19 60.84
C GLY A 557 51.94 -92.45 60.08
N ASP A 558 50.84 -93.08 60.50
CA ASP A 558 50.29 -94.31 59.90
C ASP A 558 50.04 -94.18 58.38
N VAL A 559 49.87 -92.95 57.85
CA VAL A 559 49.59 -92.65 56.44
C VAL A 559 50.84 -92.73 55.57
N CYS A 560 52.00 -92.31 56.10
CA CYS A 560 53.28 -92.28 55.38
C CYS A 560 54.29 -93.36 55.87
N ASP A 561 53.83 -94.34 56.67
CA ASP A 561 54.63 -95.49 57.10
C ASP A 561 54.36 -96.77 56.26
N GLU A 562 55.44 -97.46 55.88
CA GLU A 562 55.40 -98.60 54.93
C GLU A 562 55.20 -99.98 55.63
N VAL A 563 54.89 -100.02 56.92
CA VAL A 563 54.65 -101.27 57.70
C VAL A 563 53.21 -101.31 58.27
N ASP A 564 52.33 -102.13 57.67
CA ASP A 564 50.88 -102.16 57.99
C ASP A 564 50.54 -102.97 59.26
N ASP A 565 50.25 -102.27 60.36
CA ASP A 565 50.17 -102.82 61.73
C ASP A 565 48.75 -102.94 62.32
N ARG A 566 47.71 -102.97 61.50
CA ARG A 566 46.32 -103.17 61.97
C ARG A 566 45.93 -104.65 62.17
N ASP A 567 46.46 -105.37 63.19
CA ASP A 567 45.74 -106.43 63.98
C ASP A 567 46.63 -107.19 65.02
N PRO A 568 46.30 -107.20 66.33
CA PRO A 568 46.90 -108.11 67.31
C PRO A 568 46.09 -109.43 67.50
N PHE A 569 46.57 -110.50 66.86
CA PHE A 569 46.21 -111.95 66.98
C PHE A 569 45.05 -112.51 66.11
N ASP A 570 45.36 -113.21 65.01
CA ASP A 570 45.48 -114.69 64.91
C ASP A 570 45.76 -115.14 63.46
N GLY A 571 46.63 -116.14 63.30
CA GLY A 571 46.76 -116.87 62.05
C GLY A 571 45.91 -118.14 62.08
N GLN A 572 44.99 -118.32 61.11
CA GLN A 572 44.57 -119.65 60.64
C GLN A 572 43.80 -119.62 59.31
N PHE A 573 44.40 -120.29 58.32
CA PHE A 573 43.89 -120.72 57.01
C PHE A 573 42.39 -121.12 56.93
N THR A 574 41.66 -120.66 55.89
CA THR A 574 41.35 -121.37 54.61
C THR A 574 40.08 -120.80 53.94
N GLY A 575 40.13 -120.60 52.61
CA GLY A 575 39.02 -121.03 51.73
C GLY A 575 38.18 -119.97 50.99
N SER A 576 38.34 -119.98 49.67
CA SER A 576 37.32 -119.89 48.59
C SER A 576 36.36 -118.69 48.47
N ASP A 577 36.41 -118.10 47.27
CA ASP A 577 35.31 -117.72 46.38
C ASP A 577 34.15 -116.81 46.86
N GLN A 578 34.14 -115.60 46.28
CA GLN A 578 33.07 -115.04 45.42
C GLN A 578 31.75 -114.52 46.03
N ALA A 579 31.34 -113.34 45.51
CA ALA A 579 29.97 -112.86 45.22
C ALA A 579 29.34 -111.73 46.08
N ASP A 580 29.16 -110.58 45.42
CA ASP A 580 27.90 -109.84 45.16
C ASP A 580 26.79 -109.73 46.23
N CYS A 581 26.32 -108.49 46.51
CA CYS A 581 25.01 -107.93 46.08
C CYS A 581 24.48 -106.76 46.97
N ALA A 582 24.40 -105.56 46.36
CA ALA A 582 23.21 -104.73 46.06
C ALA A 582 22.17 -104.21 47.11
N CYS A 583 21.50 -103.13 46.63
CA CYS A 583 20.20 -102.49 46.96
C CYS A 583 20.26 -101.27 47.91
N ASP A 584 19.57 -100.14 47.73
CA ASP A 584 18.63 -99.61 46.71
C ASP A 584 18.35 -98.11 47.05
N ALA A 585 17.82 -97.34 46.08
CA ALA A 585 17.49 -95.89 46.09
C ALA A 585 16.19 -95.54 46.92
N PRO A 586 15.52 -94.34 46.91
CA PRO A 586 15.43 -93.30 45.84
C PRO A 586 15.21 -91.78 46.23
N ASP A 587 15.06 -90.96 45.17
CA ASP A 587 14.24 -89.73 44.98
C ASP A 587 14.60 -88.40 45.72
N SER A 588 14.41 -87.17 45.22
CA SER A 588 13.86 -86.54 43.98
C SER A 588 13.91 -84.99 44.14
N ASP A 589 13.53 -84.23 43.09
CA ASP A 589 13.06 -82.80 43.08
C ASP A 589 14.13 -81.68 43.11
N ARG A 590 14.17 -80.60 42.28
CA ARG A 590 13.37 -79.90 41.22
C ARG A 590 14.40 -79.08 40.38
N GLY A 591 14.29 -78.74 39.09
CA GLY A 591 13.18 -78.35 38.22
C GLY A 591 13.31 -76.86 37.80
N PRO A 592 13.65 -76.52 36.53
CA PRO A 592 13.75 -75.14 36.00
C PRO A 592 12.53 -74.73 35.14
N ALA A 593 12.39 -73.45 34.77
CA ALA A 593 11.50 -73.01 33.68
C ALA A 593 11.97 -71.70 33.02
N PRO A 594 11.96 -71.60 31.67
CA PRO A 594 12.06 -70.37 30.90
C PRO A 594 10.69 -69.91 30.37
N LEU A 595 10.58 -68.65 29.91
CA LEU A 595 9.42 -68.17 29.15
C LEU A 595 9.87 -67.42 27.89
N ALA A 596 9.04 -67.54 26.85
CA ALA A 596 9.31 -67.22 25.46
C ALA A 596 8.37 -66.13 24.92
N LEU A 597 8.80 -65.53 23.78
CA LEU A 597 8.01 -64.93 22.67
C LEU A 597 7.03 -63.78 22.96
N LEU A 598 7.16 -62.67 22.19
CA LEU A 598 6.13 -62.26 21.21
C LEU A 598 6.57 -61.10 20.29
N LEU A 599 6.45 -61.34 18.98
CA LEU A 599 6.43 -60.40 17.85
C LEU A 599 5.07 -59.71 17.71
N LEU A 600 5.05 -58.43 17.33
CA LEU A 600 4.03 -57.68 16.54
C LEU A 600 4.69 -56.33 16.17
N GLY A 601 4.57 -55.70 15.00
CA GLY A 601 3.69 -55.90 13.86
C GLY A 601 3.02 -54.57 13.42
N LEU A 602 3.66 -53.85 12.49
CA LEU A 602 3.20 -52.82 11.54
C LEU A 602 3.19 -51.29 11.86
N PRO A 603 3.47 -50.45 10.82
CA PRO A 603 3.59 -49.00 10.89
C PRO A 603 2.33 -48.26 10.42
N LEU A 604 2.20 -46.97 10.80
CA LEU A 604 1.13 -46.08 10.35
C LEU A 604 1.69 -44.87 9.58
N LEU A 605 1.11 -44.70 8.40
CA LEU A 605 1.25 -43.62 7.43
C LEU A 605 1.07 -42.21 8.02
N LEU A 606 1.83 -41.24 7.49
CA LEU A 606 1.24 -39.97 7.05
C LEU A 606 1.99 -39.35 5.87
N ARG A 607 1.23 -39.19 4.78
CA ARG A 607 1.51 -38.38 3.59
C ARG A 607 1.18 -36.93 3.92
N ARG A 608 2.03 -35.98 3.54
CA ARG A 608 1.57 -34.67 3.04
C ARG A 608 2.48 -34.19 1.90
N ARG A 609 1.84 -33.57 0.92
CA ARG A 609 2.36 -33.12 -0.37
C ARG A 609 1.93 -31.65 -0.51
N ARG A 610 2.84 -30.81 -0.98
CA ARG A 610 2.67 -29.49 -1.64
C ARG A 610 2.14 -28.32 -0.79
N ARG A 611 2.92 -27.23 -0.74
CA ARG A 611 2.91 -26.24 -1.81
C ARG A 611 4.26 -26.25 -2.53
#